data_AF-A0A3D2L8V5-F1
#
_entry.id   AF-A0A3D2L8V5-F1
#
_cell.length_a   1.000
_cell.length_b   1.000
_cell.length_c   1.000
_cell.angle_alpha   90.00
_cell.angle_beta   90.00
_cell.angle_gamma   90.00
#
_symmetry.space_group_name_H-M   'P 1'
#
loop_
_entity.id
_entity.type
_entity.pdbx_description
1 polymer ?
#
loop_
_entity_poly.entity_id
_entity_poly.type
_entity_poly.pdbx_seq_one_letter_code
_entity_poly.pdbx_strand_id
1 'polypeptide(L)' 'MSLRLDKLPDRTPVRMNIAVDPELAAALTDYAEIYRQTYDAEEKPEALIPAMLENFLGNDAGFKRARRALHTQASTGD' A
#
# COMPACT_ATOMS: atom_id res chain seq x y z
N MET A 1 -16.35 -6.04 10.97
CA MET A 1 -14.94 -6.49 10.82
C MET A 1 -14.07 -5.25 10.72
N SER A 2 -12.87 -5.23 11.30
CA SER A 2 -11.97 -4.07 11.24
C SER A 2 -11.05 -4.15 10.01
N LEU A 3 -10.91 -3.04 9.28
CA LEU A 3 -9.93 -2.93 8.20
C LEU A 3 -8.51 -2.91 8.76
N ARG A 4 -7.56 -3.44 7.98
CA ARG A 4 -6.12 -3.35 8.29
C ARG A 4 -5.51 -1.99 7.95
N LEU A 5 -6.28 -1.10 7.30
CA LEU A 5 -5.86 0.20 6.85
C LEU A 5 -6.55 1.29 7.70
N ASP A 6 -5.75 2.16 8.30
CA ASP A 6 -6.22 3.36 8.98
C ASP A 6 -6.45 4.51 7.98
N LYS A 7 -7.13 5.57 8.41
CA LYS A 7 -7.40 6.76 7.58
C LYS A 7 -6.09 7.39 7.07
N LEU A 8 -6.09 7.78 5.78
CA LEU A 8 -4.89 8.24 5.10
C LEU A 8 -4.45 9.66 5.56
N PRO A 9 -3.14 9.87 5.81
CA PRO A 9 -2.57 11.20 5.97
C PRO A 9 -2.25 11.86 4.62
N ASP A 10 -2.12 13.19 4.60
CA ASP A 10 -1.71 13.95 3.41
C ASP A 10 -0.21 13.76 3.10
N ARG A 11 0.13 13.48 1.83
CA ARG A 11 1.50 13.19 1.34
C ARG A 11 1.68 13.58 -0.13
N THR A 12 2.91 13.97 -0.52
CA THR A 12 3.26 14.23 -1.93
C THR A 12 3.53 12.91 -2.70
N PRO A 13 2.73 12.56 -3.71
CA PRO A 13 2.84 11.27 -4.39
C PRO A 13 3.84 11.28 -5.56
N VAL A 14 4.52 10.16 -5.77
CA VAL A 14 5.24 9.85 -7.01
C VAL A 14 4.32 9.01 -7.90
N ARG A 15 4.07 9.45 -9.15
CA ARG A 15 3.18 8.70 -10.06
C ARG A 15 3.87 7.46 -10.62
N MET A 16 3.20 6.32 -10.51
CA MET A 16 3.56 5.06 -11.17
C MET A 16 2.32 4.52 -11.88
N ASN A 17 2.48 4.01 -13.11
CA ASN A 17 1.43 3.31 -13.83
C ASN A 17 1.61 1.80 -13.62
N ILE A 18 0.55 1.11 -13.21
CA ILE A 18 0.53 -0.34 -13.04
C ILE A 18 -0.63 -0.95 -13.82
N ALA A 19 -0.45 -2.16 -14.32
CA ALA A 19 -1.55 -3.01 -14.79
C ALA A 19 -1.79 -4.09 -13.73
N VAL A 20 -3.06 -4.39 -13.47
CA VAL A 20 -3.48 -5.43 -12.52
C VAL A 20 -4.44 -6.39 -13.22
N ASP A 21 -4.43 -7.65 -12.79
CA ASP A 21 -5.39 -8.63 -13.29
C ASP A 21 -6.83 -8.28 -12.88
N PRO A 22 -7.84 -8.72 -13.65
CA PRO A 22 -9.25 -8.40 -13.37
C PRO A 22 -9.72 -8.79 -11.97
N GLU A 23 -9.22 -9.91 -11.43
CA GLU A 23 -9.56 -10.37 -10.08
C GLU A 23 -9.08 -9.39 -9.01
N LEU A 24 -7.85 -8.87 -9.16
CA LEU A 24 -7.33 -7.87 -8.24
C LEU A 24 -8.08 -6.54 -8.36
N ALA A 25 -8.46 -6.13 -9.57
CA ALA A 25 -9.26 -4.93 -9.79
C ALA A 25 -10.65 -5.02 -9.10
N ALA A 26 -11.31 -6.19 -9.17
CA ALA A 26 -12.56 -6.43 -8.47
C ALA A 26 -12.36 -6.37 -6.93
N ALA A 27 -11.36 -7.06 -6.39
CA ALA A 27 -11.07 -7.05 -4.96
C ALA A 27 -10.74 -5.64 -4.42
N LEU A 28 -10.04 -4.82 -5.19
CA LEU A 28 -9.75 -3.44 -4.84
C LEU A 28 -11.01 -2.55 -4.84
N THR A 29 -11.95 -2.82 -5.73
CA THR A 29 -13.25 -2.14 -5.79
C THR A 29 -14.09 -2.50 -4.55
N ASP A 30 -14.17 -3.79 -4.20
CA ASP A 30 -14.86 -4.24 -2.99
C ASP A 30 -14.24 -3.62 -1.73
N TYR A 31 -12.91 -3.52 -1.69
CA TYR A 31 -12.22 -2.89 -0.55
C TYR A 31 -12.61 -1.41 -0.41
N ALA A 32 -12.65 -0.66 -1.51
CA ALA A 32 -13.04 0.75 -1.49
C ALA A 32 -14.47 0.93 -0.95
N GLU A 33 -15.39 0.05 -1.34
CA GLU A 33 -16.76 0.07 -0.82
C GLU A 33 -16.82 -0.26 0.68
N ILE A 34 -16.04 -1.24 1.15
CA ILE A 34 -15.95 -1.55 2.59
C ILE A 34 -15.32 -0.37 3.36
N TYR A 35 -14.31 0.28 2.80
CA TYR A 35 -13.68 1.48 3.39
C TYR A 35 -14.71 2.60 3.56
N ARG A 36 -15.51 2.87 2.52
CA ARG A 36 -16.61 3.84 2.57
C ARG A 36 -17.62 3.49 3.66
N GLN A 37 -18.06 2.24 3.74
CA GLN A 37 -19.00 1.80 4.78
C GLN A 37 -18.41 1.90 6.19
N THR A 38 -17.10 1.71 6.35
CA THR A 38 -16.42 1.71 7.65
C THR A 38 -16.17 3.12 8.17
N TYR A 39 -15.81 4.05 7.28
CA TYR A 39 -15.34 5.39 7.65
C TYR A 39 -16.24 6.53 7.15
N ASP A 40 -17.36 6.21 6.49
CA ASP A 40 -18.26 7.17 5.83
C ASP A 40 -17.52 8.12 4.88
N ALA A 41 -16.46 7.60 4.24
CA ALA A 41 -15.54 8.34 3.38
C ALA A 41 -15.34 7.59 2.07
N GLU A 42 -15.81 8.17 0.96
CA GLU A 42 -15.66 7.59 -0.36
C GLU A 42 -14.27 7.88 -0.92
N GLU A 43 -13.53 6.81 -1.19
CA GLU A 43 -12.19 6.87 -1.80
C GLU A 43 -12.13 5.88 -2.94
N LYS A 44 -11.46 6.25 -4.03
CA LYS A 44 -11.23 5.33 -5.14
C LYS A 44 -10.10 4.34 -4.80
N PRO A 45 -10.09 3.14 -5.39
CA PRO A 45 -9.00 2.18 -5.21
C PRO A 45 -7.60 2.79 -5.33
N GLU A 46 -7.39 3.66 -6.31
CA GLU A 46 -6.09 4.29 -6.61
C GLU A 46 -5.58 5.18 -5.46
N ALA A 47 -6.49 5.75 -4.66
CA ALA A 47 -6.13 6.52 -3.48
C ALA A 47 -5.74 5.62 -2.30
N LEU A 48 -6.34 4.43 -2.20
CA LEU A 48 -6.11 3.47 -1.11
C LEU A 48 -4.88 2.57 -1.34
N ILE A 49 -4.60 2.21 -2.60
CA ILE A 49 -3.50 1.30 -2.98
C ILE A 49 -2.15 1.72 -2.38
N PRO A 50 -1.69 2.98 -2.46
CA PRO A 50 -0.41 3.37 -1.89
C PRO A 50 -0.30 3.01 -0.41
N ALA A 51 -1.35 3.28 0.37
CA ALA A 51 -1.35 3.01 1.78
C ALA A 51 -1.51 1.51 2.12
N MET A 52 -2.24 0.75 1.30
CA MET A 52 -2.26 -0.71 1.40
C MET A 52 -0.85 -1.30 1.20
N LEU A 53 -0.11 -0.81 0.19
CA LEU A 53 1.25 -1.24 -0.09
C LEU A 53 2.22 -0.85 1.02
N GLU A 54 2.10 0.37 1.54
CA GLU A 54 2.89 0.82 2.69
C GLU A 54 2.65 -0.06 3.92
N ASN A 55 1.39 -0.39 4.22
CA ASN A 55 1.05 -1.27 5.33
C ASN A 55 1.57 -2.70 5.11
N PHE A 56 1.48 -3.21 3.88
CA PHE A 56 2.02 -4.52 3.52
C PHE A 56 3.54 -4.58 3.72
N LEU A 57 4.29 -3.68 3.06
CA LEU A 57 5.75 -3.59 3.16
C LEU A 57 6.20 -3.26 4.60
N GLY A 58 5.41 -2.43 5.28
CA GLY A 58 5.60 -2.04 6.67
C GLY A 58 5.37 -3.17 7.66
N ASN A 59 4.71 -4.26 7.30
CA ASN A 59 4.51 -5.42 8.18
C ASN A 59 5.34 -6.65 7.78
N ASP A 60 5.99 -6.63 6.62
CA ASP A 60 6.89 -7.70 6.19
C ASP A 60 8.28 -7.56 6.83
N ALA A 61 8.51 -8.33 7.91
CA ALA A 61 9.81 -8.37 8.60
C ALA A 61 10.94 -8.92 7.72
N GLY A 62 10.63 -9.83 6.79
CA GLY A 62 11.58 -10.37 5.82
C GLY A 62 12.05 -9.29 4.87
N PHE A 63 11.11 -8.57 4.26
CA PHE A 63 11.38 -7.41 3.42
C PHE A 63 12.20 -6.35 4.16
N LYS A 64 11.82 -5.98 5.39
CA LYS A 64 12.57 -5.01 6.19
C LYS A 64 14.03 -5.41 6.41
N ARG A 65 14.31 -6.70 6.69
CA ARG A 65 15.68 -7.21 6.86
C ARG A 65 16.45 -7.14 5.54
N ALA A 66 15.87 -7.64 4.45
CA ALA A 66 16.49 -7.64 3.14
C ALA A 66 16.80 -6.21 2.65
N ARG A 67 15.85 -5.28 2.79
CA ARG A 67 16.03 -3.87 2.42
C ARG A 67 17.19 -3.21 3.16
N ARG A 68 17.35 -3.47 4.46
CA ARG A 68 18.50 -2.95 5.23
C ARG A 68 19.82 -3.50 4.69
N ALA A 69 19.89 -4.81 4.44
CA ALA A 69 21.09 -5.45 3.90
C ALA A 69 21.50 -4.87 2.52
N LEU A 70 20.52 -4.64 1.63
CA LEU A 70 20.76 -4.02 0.32
C LEU A 70 21.39 -2.62 0.44
N HIS A 71 20.92 -1.79 1.37
CA HIS A 71 21.47 -0.45 1.56
C HIS A 71 22.85 -0.46 2.22
N THR A 72 23.13 -1.37 3.15
CA THR A 72 24.48 -1.53 3.75
C THR A 72 25.52 -2.00 2.72
N GLN A 73 25.15 -2.91 1.83
CA GLN A 73 26.05 -3.38 0.75
C GLN A 73 26.38 -2.26 -0.24
N ALA A 74 25.41 -1.40 -0.58
CA ALA A 74 25.66 -0.24 -1.44
C ALA A 74 26.62 0.79 -0.82
N SER A 75 26.77 0.83 0.52
CA SER A 75 27.66 1.79 1.20
C SER A 75 29.11 1.30 1.37
N THR A 76 29.38 0.01 1.11
CA THR A 76 30.70 -0.61 1.33
C THR A 76 31.46 -0.82 0.00
N GLY A 77 30.84 -0.45 -1.13
CA GLY A 77 31.38 -0.67 -2.49
C GLY A 77 31.94 0.56 -3.21
N ASP A 78 32.14 1.68 -2.51
CA ASP A 78 32.86 2.89 -3.01
C ASP A 78 34.23 3.04 -2.32
#